data_AF-A0A9P6AIE3-F1
#
_entry.id   AF-A0A9P6AIE3-F1
#
_cell.length_a   1.000
_cell.length_b   1.000
_cell.length_c   1.000
_cell.angle_alpha   90.00
_cell.angle_beta   90.00
_cell.angle_gamma   90.00
#
_symmetry.space_group_name_H-M   'P 1'
#
loop_
_entity.id
_entity.type
_entity.pdbx_description
1 polymer ?
#
loop_
_entity_poly.entity_id
_entity_poly.type
_entity_poly.pdbx_seq_one_letter_code
_entity_poly.pdbx_strand_id
1 'polypeptide(L)'
;DFIAEIKLCGEALQHHTCRDVCHKYGHPDDCWFLFPHEVVEQSYFDDTTNSIILKCLDGTVNYFNPHLLVFCHHNHDLKCILSGKSAKAAMFYISDYITKNDEKMHQVLTMLSKAVAACPPSGSEEPATQKA
;
A
#
# COMPACT_ATOMS: atom_id res chain seq x y z
N ASP A 1 -11.15 19.58 20.26
CA ASP A 1 -9.89 20.36 20.24
C ASP A 1 -8.91 19.60 19.36
N PHE A 2 -8.24 20.28 18.43
CA PHE A 2 -7.43 19.64 17.41
C PHE A 2 -6.27 18.83 18.01
N ILE A 3 -5.62 19.34 19.05
CA ILE A 3 -4.53 18.63 19.73
C ILE A 3 -5.03 17.38 20.46
N ALA A 4 -6.18 17.48 21.13
CA ALA A 4 -6.81 16.32 21.76
C ALA A 4 -7.19 15.24 20.73
N GLU A 5 -7.70 15.63 19.57
CA GLU A 5 -8.02 14.69 18.48
C GLU A 5 -6.76 14.03 17.91
N ILE A 6 -5.68 14.78 17.69
CA ILE A 6 -4.39 14.19 17.27
C ILE A 6 -3.94 13.13 18.27
N LYS A 7 -4.00 13.42 19.57
CA LYS A 7 -3.56 12.46 20.60
C LYS A 7 -4.45 11.22 20.59
N LEU A 8 -5.76 11.40 20.57
CA LEU A 8 -6.71 10.28 20.58
C LEU A 8 -6.58 9.41 19.33
N CYS A 9 -6.54 10.01 18.15
CA CYS A 9 -6.36 9.31 16.88
C CYS A 9 -4.96 8.70 16.75
N GLY A 10 -3.91 9.37 17.25
CA GLY A 10 -2.54 8.88 17.18
C GLY A 10 -2.37 7.58 17.96
N GLU A 11 -2.86 7.56 19.20
CA GLU A 11 -2.86 6.37 20.04
C GLU A 11 -3.70 5.24 19.45
N ALA A 12 -4.89 5.57 18.91
CA ALA A 12 -5.80 4.54 18.41
C ALA A 12 -5.41 3.96 17.05
N LEU A 13 -4.77 4.76 16.18
CA LEU A 13 -4.61 4.43 14.76
C LEU A 13 -3.16 4.30 14.29
N GLN A 14 -2.21 5.00 14.94
CA GLN A 14 -0.81 5.08 14.50
C GLN A 14 0.13 4.24 15.34
N HIS A 15 -0.28 3.87 16.55
CA HIS A 15 0.52 3.05 17.45
C HIS A 15 0.50 1.58 16.99
N HIS A 16 1.69 1.05 16.73
CA HIS A 16 1.89 -0.33 16.31
C HIS A 16 1.83 -1.28 17.51
N THR A 17 1.16 -2.41 17.31
CA THR A 17 1.27 -3.57 18.19
C THR A 17 1.48 -4.77 17.30
N CYS A 18 2.56 -5.52 17.53
CA CYS A 18 2.87 -6.71 16.75
C CYS A 18 1.70 -7.71 16.80
N ARG A 19 1.39 -8.29 15.65
CA ARG A 19 0.39 -9.36 15.47
C ARG A 19 1.01 -10.44 14.59
N ASP A 20 0.33 -11.57 14.42
CA ASP A 20 0.83 -12.69 13.61
C ASP A 20 1.24 -12.27 12.18
N VAL A 21 0.58 -11.25 11.62
CA VAL A 21 0.93 -10.71 10.29
C VAL A 21 2.32 -10.07 10.24
N CYS A 22 2.83 -9.57 11.36
CA CYS A 22 4.18 -9.01 11.48
C CYS A 22 5.25 -10.08 11.34
N HIS A 23 4.94 -11.34 11.61
CA HIS A 23 5.91 -12.43 11.56
C HIS A 23 5.75 -13.33 10.32
N LYS A 24 5.01 -12.83 9.32
CA LYS A 24 4.82 -13.54 8.05
C LYS A 24 6.02 -13.39 7.14
N TYR A 25 6.00 -14.16 6.05
CA TYR A 25 6.88 -14.00 4.89
C TYR A 25 8.39 -14.07 5.18
N GLY A 26 8.80 -14.70 6.28
CA GLY A 26 10.22 -14.92 6.61
C GLY A 26 10.77 -14.00 7.69
N HIS A 27 9.92 -13.34 8.47
CA HIS A 27 10.31 -12.51 9.62
C HIS A 27 9.88 -13.14 10.96
N PRO A 28 10.43 -14.32 11.35
CA PRO A 28 10.00 -15.00 12.57
C PRO A 28 10.39 -14.24 13.84
N ASP A 29 11.55 -13.59 13.82
CA ASP A 29 12.17 -12.99 15.01
C ASP A 29 12.05 -11.46 15.03
N ASP A 30 11.70 -10.85 13.89
CA ASP A 30 11.58 -9.42 13.71
C ASP A 30 10.20 -9.02 13.14
N CYS A 31 9.85 -7.75 13.25
CA CYS A 31 8.60 -7.26 12.69
C CYS A 31 8.80 -6.96 11.20
N TRP A 32 8.04 -7.62 10.33
CA TRP A 32 7.98 -7.37 8.88
C TRP A 32 7.76 -5.89 8.54
N PHE A 33 7.05 -5.15 9.39
CA PHE A 33 6.79 -3.71 9.22
C PHE A 33 7.93 -2.80 9.75
N LEU A 34 9.06 -3.39 10.16
CA LEU A 34 10.26 -2.69 10.63
C LEU A 34 10.03 -1.86 11.90
N PHE A 35 9.28 -2.43 12.83
CA PHE A 35 9.12 -1.93 14.18
C PHE A 35 10.05 -2.65 15.17
N PRO A 36 10.57 -1.95 16.20
CA PRO A 36 10.45 -0.52 16.41
C PRO A 36 11.33 0.29 15.45
N HIS A 37 10.89 1.50 15.10
CA HIS A 37 11.71 2.49 14.43
C HIS A 37 12.84 2.98 15.34
N GLU A 38 13.91 3.47 14.73
CA GLU A 38 15.01 4.10 15.45
C GLU A 38 14.54 5.38 16.16
N VAL A 39 14.85 5.49 17.45
CA VAL A 39 14.54 6.67 18.25
C VAL A 39 15.59 7.75 17.96
N VAL A 40 15.13 8.90 17.51
CA VAL A 40 15.95 10.06 17.13
C VAL A 40 15.44 11.26 17.93
N GLU A 41 16.23 11.75 18.88
CA GLU A 41 15.82 12.83 19.80
C GLU A 41 15.57 14.17 19.08
N GLN A 42 16.36 14.45 18.05
CA GLN A 42 16.30 15.68 17.26
C GLN A 42 16.60 15.38 15.79
N SER A 43 15.84 16.01 14.89
CA SER A 43 16.08 15.90 13.45
C SER A 43 17.46 16.45 13.09
N TYR A 44 18.18 15.76 12.21
CA TYR A 44 19.49 16.17 11.72
C TYR A 44 19.68 15.79 10.26
N PHE A 45 20.70 16.39 9.63
CA PHE A 45 21.13 16.01 8.29
C PHE A 45 22.33 15.10 8.38
N ASP A 46 22.27 13.95 7.73
CA ASP A 46 23.40 13.03 7.58
C ASP A 46 24.13 13.29 6.26
N ASP A 47 25.32 13.87 6.36
CA ASP A 47 26.19 14.18 5.23
C ASP A 47 26.61 12.92 4.46
N THR A 48 26.68 11.76 5.13
CA THR A 48 27.17 10.51 4.51
C THR A 48 26.15 9.96 3.52
N THR A 49 24.87 9.94 3.91
CA THR A 49 23.77 9.46 3.08
C THR A 49 23.08 10.56 2.28
N ASN A 50 23.45 11.82 2.53
CA ASN A 50 22.80 13.02 1.98
C ASN A 50 21.28 12.97 2.26
N SER A 51 20.91 12.71 3.51
CA SER A 51 19.51 12.54 3.92
C SER A 51 19.19 13.30 5.21
N ILE A 52 17.93 13.73 5.32
CA ILE A 52 17.39 14.36 6.53
C ILE A 52 16.72 13.26 7.35
N ILE A 53 17.24 13.05 8.56
CA ILE A 53 16.66 12.14 9.54
C ILE A 53 15.72 12.95 10.41
N LEU A 54 14.47 12.51 10.50
CA LEU A 54 13.45 13.19 11.29
C LEU A 54 13.44 12.66 12.73
N LYS A 55 13.14 13.55 13.66
CA LYS A 55 12.89 13.22 15.05
C LYS A 55 11.81 12.14 15.17
N CYS A 56 12.13 11.08 15.91
CA CYS A 56 11.24 9.99 16.28
C CYS A 56 11.41 9.74 17.78
N LEU A 57 10.43 10.09 18.60
CA LEU A 57 10.51 9.91 20.06
C LEU A 57 9.91 8.59 20.53
N ASP A 58 9.13 7.95 19.70
CA ASP A 58 8.49 6.67 19.97
C ASP A 58 8.63 5.79 18.75
N GLY A 59 9.47 4.76 18.85
CA GLY A 59 9.73 3.82 17.77
C GLY A 59 8.53 2.95 17.41
N THR A 60 7.46 2.96 18.20
CA THR A 60 6.25 2.16 17.95
C THR A 60 5.15 2.94 17.25
N VAL A 61 5.35 4.22 16.93
CA VAL A 61 4.36 5.06 16.27
C VAL A 61 4.79 5.35 14.83
N ASN A 62 3.88 5.20 13.87
CA ASN A 62 4.13 5.58 12.47
C ASN A 62 4.47 7.07 12.33
N TYR A 63 5.21 7.41 11.28
CA TYR A 63 5.34 8.80 10.87
C TYR A 63 4.00 9.27 10.28
N PHE A 64 3.30 10.16 10.97
CA PHE A 64 1.98 10.63 10.55
C PHE A 64 1.94 12.15 10.39
N ASN A 65 1.02 12.65 9.58
CA ASN A 65 0.74 14.08 9.49
C ASN A 65 -0.48 14.40 10.38
N PRO A 66 -0.38 15.33 11.33
CA PRO A 66 -1.48 15.62 12.26
C PRO A 66 -2.78 16.06 11.57
N HIS A 67 -2.70 16.78 10.45
CA HIS A 67 -3.87 17.17 9.69
C HIS A 67 -4.51 15.99 8.97
N LEU A 68 -3.72 15.18 8.25
CA LEU A 68 -4.26 13.98 7.60
C LEU A 68 -4.87 13.01 8.62
N LEU A 69 -4.26 12.89 9.79
CA LEU A 69 -4.77 12.05 10.87
C LEU A 69 -6.16 12.49 11.31
N VAL A 70 -6.35 13.77 11.61
CA VAL A 70 -7.62 14.32 12.08
C VAL A 70 -8.68 14.39 10.97
N PHE A 71 -8.30 14.68 9.73
CA PHE A 71 -9.29 14.78 8.65
C PHE A 71 -9.70 13.42 8.09
N CYS A 72 -8.81 12.43 8.11
CA CYS A 72 -9.06 11.14 7.47
C CYS A 72 -9.31 10.00 8.47
N HIS A 73 -8.92 10.15 9.74
CA HIS A 73 -9.13 9.16 10.81
C HIS A 73 -8.72 7.71 10.45
N HIS A 74 -7.61 7.55 9.72
CA HIS A 74 -7.05 6.23 9.42
C HIS A 74 -5.53 6.18 9.60
N ASN A 75 -5.03 4.95 9.76
CA ASN A 75 -3.60 4.68 9.81
C ASN A 75 -2.92 5.16 8.52
N HIS A 76 -1.75 5.79 8.63
CA HIS A 76 -0.94 6.19 7.48
C HIS A 76 0.51 6.33 7.90
N ASP A 77 1.41 5.81 7.09
CA ASP A 77 2.86 5.86 7.31
C ASP A 77 3.51 6.73 6.23
N LEU A 78 4.11 7.85 6.65
CA LEU A 78 4.74 8.84 5.78
C LEU A 78 6.25 8.72 5.85
N LYS A 79 6.88 8.38 4.72
CA LYS A 79 8.34 8.32 4.64
C LYS A 79 8.88 9.37 3.68
N CYS A 80 9.90 10.11 4.12
CA CYS A 80 10.64 11.00 3.24
C CYS A 80 11.59 10.20 2.36
N ILE A 81 11.52 10.42 1.05
CA ILE A 81 12.41 9.79 0.08
C ILE A 81 13.45 10.82 -0.34
N LEU A 82 14.63 10.74 0.27
CA LEU A 82 15.64 11.80 0.17
C LEU A 82 16.86 11.43 -0.67
N SER A 83 16.99 10.16 -1.09
CA SER A 83 18.08 9.71 -1.97
C SER A 83 17.55 9.26 -3.34
N GLY A 84 18.33 9.46 -4.40
CA GLY A 84 17.99 8.98 -5.74
C GLY A 84 17.85 7.45 -5.82
N LYS A 85 18.61 6.72 -4.98
CA LYS A 85 18.50 5.26 -4.86
C LYS A 85 17.17 4.85 -4.23
N SER A 86 16.79 5.48 -3.12
CA SER A 86 15.50 5.24 -2.45
C SER A 86 14.34 5.64 -3.35
N ALA A 87 14.46 6.75 -4.08
CA ALA A 87 13.46 7.18 -5.06
C ALA A 87 13.28 6.17 -6.18
N LYS A 88 14.37 5.66 -6.75
CA LYS A 88 14.31 4.62 -7.78
C LYS A 88 13.63 3.34 -7.25
N ALA A 89 14.00 2.89 -6.05
CA ALA A 89 13.39 1.71 -5.43
C ALA A 89 11.88 1.90 -5.18
N ALA A 90 11.49 3.06 -4.63
CA ALA A 90 10.09 3.40 -4.39
C ALA A 90 9.29 3.47 -5.69
N MET A 91 9.84 4.08 -6.75
CA MET A 91 9.19 4.14 -8.06
C MET A 91 8.92 2.75 -8.65
N PHE A 92 9.91 1.84 -8.60
CA PHE A 92 9.69 0.46 -9.05
C PHE A 92 8.64 -0.25 -8.21
N TYR A 93 8.72 -0.14 -6.88
CA TYR A 93 7.74 -0.76 -6.00
C TYR A 93 6.31 -0.27 -6.27
N ILE A 94 6.12 1.04 -6.39
CA ILE A 94 4.82 1.65 -6.71
C ILE A 94 4.34 1.19 -8.08
N SER A 95 5.22 1.19 -9.10
CA SER A 95 4.86 0.79 -10.45
C SER A 95 4.46 -0.68 -10.51
N ASP A 96 5.22 -1.58 -9.88
CA ASP A 96 4.91 -3.00 -9.80
C ASP A 96 3.58 -3.23 -9.07
N TYR A 97 3.28 -2.42 -8.06
CA TYR A 97 2.02 -2.53 -7.34
C TYR A 97 0.82 -2.02 -8.15
N ILE A 98 0.94 -0.86 -8.80
CA ILE A 98 -0.12 -0.28 -9.65
C ILE A 98 -0.39 -1.15 -10.87
N THR A 99 0.66 -1.71 -11.46
CA THR A 99 0.57 -2.57 -12.66
C THR A 99 0.28 -4.04 -12.32
N LYS A 100 0.17 -4.38 -11.04
CA LYS A 100 -0.17 -5.73 -10.60
C LYS A 100 -1.57 -6.07 -11.08
N ASN A 101 -1.69 -7.07 -11.95
CA ASN A 101 -3.00 -7.61 -12.32
C ASN A 101 -3.67 -8.20 -11.07
N ASP A 102 -4.81 -7.62 -10.67
CA ASP A 102 -5.63 -8.14 -9.57
C ASP A 102 -6.22 -9.52 -9.91
N GLU A 103 -6.46 -9.78 -11.20
CA GLU A 103 -7.01 -11.03 -11.67
C GLU A 103 -5.92 -12.10 -11.87
N LYS A 104 -6.11 -13.23 -11.18
CA LYS A 104 -5.30 -14.42 -11.43
C LYS A 104 -5.62 -14.95 -12.82
N MET A 105 -4.61 -15.44 -13.55
CA MET A 105 -4.76 -15.94 -14.93
C MET A 105 -5.90 -16.96 -15.12
N HIS A 106 -6.17 -17.81 -14.12
CA HIS A 106 -7.29 -18.76 -14.20
C HIS A 106 -8.67 -18.09 -14.19
N GLN A 107 -8.82 -16.92 -13.55
CA GLN A 107 -10.05 -16.14 -13.56
C GLN A 107 -10.29 -15.58 -14.97
N VAL A 108 -9.26 -15.00 -15.57
CA VAL A 108 -9.29 -14.50 -16.96
C VAL A 108 -9.66 -15.62 -17.94
N LEU A 109 -9.01 -16.79 -17.82
CA LEU A 109 -9.30 -17.95 -18.66
C LEU A 109 -10.73 -18.47 -18.46
N THR A 110 -11.23 -18.46 -17.23
CA THR A 110 -12.61 -18.85 -16.93
C THR A 110 -13.62 -17.89 -17.56
N MET A 111 -13.36 -16.58 -17.47
CA MET A 111 -14.21 -15.57 -18.12
C MET A 111 -14.19 -15.72 -19.64
N LEU A 112 -13.01 -15.94 -20.24
CA LEU A 112 -12.88 -16.17 -21.67
C LEU A 112 -13.63 -17.42 -22.12
N SER A 113 -13.48 -18.54 -21.41
CA SER A 113 -14.20 -19.78 -21.71
C SER A 113 -15.71 -19.58 -21.68
N LYS A 114 -16.24 -18.87 -20.68
CA LYS A 114 -17.66 -18.53 -20.59
C LYS A 114 -18.12 -17.62 -21.73
N ALA A 115 -17.33 -16.61 -22.09
CA ALA A 115 -17.64 -15.70 -23.18
C ALA A 115 -17.67 -16.42 -24.54
N VAL A 116 -16.70 -17.33 -24.79
CA VAL A 116 -16.68 -18.16 -26.00
C VAL A 116 -17.88 -19.10 -26.03
N ALA A 117 -18.25 -19.74 -24.92
CA ALA A 117 -19.42 -20.61 -24.85
C ALA A 117 -20.75 -19.87 -25.06
N ALA A 118 -20.81 -18.58 -24.72
CA ALA A 118 -21.98 -17.74 -24.94
C ALA A 118 -22.05 -17.13 -26.35
N CYS A 119 -20.97 -17.16 -27.12
CA CYS A 119 -20.95 -16.62 -28.47
C CYS A 119 -21.61 -17.63 -29.43
N PRO A 120 -22.63 -17.23 -30.22
CA PRO A 120 -23.21 -18.10 -31.21
C PRO A 120 -22.15 -18.50 -32.25
N PRO A 121 -22.22 -19.72 -32.82
CA PRO A 121 -21.26 -20.14 -33.83
C PRO A 121 -21.31 -19.17 -35.02
N SER A 122 -20.16 -18.64 -35.40
CA SER A 122 -20.01 -17.82 -36.61
C SER A 122 -20.31 -18.70 -37.82
N GLY A 123 -21.57 -18.72 -38.28
CA GLY A 123 -21.97 -19.52 -39.44
C GLY A 123 -23.45 -19.86 -39.63
N SER A 124 -24.40 -19.31 -38.87
CA SER A 124 -25.82 -19.41 -39.25
C SER A 124 -26.26 -18.11 -39.93
N GLU A 125 -26.28 -18.12 -41.27
CA GLU A 125 -27.01 -17.14 -42.07
C GLU A 125 -28.47 -17.08 -41.58
N GLU A 126 -28.94 -15.89 -41.22
CA GLU A 126 -30.37 -15.67 -40.95
C GLU A 126 -31.16 -15.89 -42.26
N PRO A 127 -32.19 -16.75 -42.28
CA PRO A 127 -33.02 -16.87 -43.47
C PRO A 127 -33.82 -15.57 -43.65
N ALA A 128 -33.68 -14.97 -44.83
CA ALA A 128 -34.39 -13.75 -45.21
C ALA A 128 -35.91 -13.92 -44.99
N THR A 129 -36.47 -13.12 -44.08
CA THR A 129 -37.91 -12.97 -43.88
C THR A 129 -38.57 -12.56 -45.20
N GLN A 130 -39.29 -13.49 -45.84
CA GLN A 130 -40.12 -13.21 -47.00
C GLN A 130 -41.43 -12.60 -46.48
N LYS A 131 -41.60 -11.28 -46.64
CA LYS A 131 -42.86 -10.59 -46.39
C LYS A 131 -43.87 -10.99 -47.48
N ALA A 132 -45.05 -11.43 -47.03
CA ALA A 132 -46.24 -11.63 -47.87
C ALA A 132 -46.84 -10.29 -48.33
#